data_AF-A0A2N7I911-F1
#
_entry.id   AF-A0A2N7I911-F1
#
_cell.length_a   1.000
_cell.length_b   1.000
_cell.length_c   1.000
_cell.angle_alpha   90.00
_cell.angle_beta   90.00
_cell.angle_gamma   90.00
#
_symmetry.space_group_name_H-M   'P 1'
#
loop_
_entity.id
_entity.type
_entity.pdbx_description
1 polymer ?
#
loop_
_entity_poly.entity_id
_entity_poly.type
_entity_poly.pdbx_seq_one_letter_code
_entity_poly.pdbx_strand_id
1 'polypeptide(L)'
;MGKFVGIVSLIILFFLVGLILTKCFGQRRVQVNVKHFVYFGDGSYSEYQTRKEAMDKVVEVHKEAGKIKSNLLDKNMRKSRVRFEYHKADLMQHTHYSNEPPL
;
A
#
# COMPACT_ATOMS: atom_id res chain seq x y z
N MET A 1 47.78 -6.14 38.39
CA MET A 1 47.01 -6.73 37.27
C MET A 1 45.48 -6.67 37.44
N GLY A 2 44.90 -6.71 38.65
CA GLY A 2 43.43 -6.74 38.83
C GLY A 2 42.63 -5.52 38.34
N LYS A 3 43.22 -4.31 38.32
CA LYS A 3 42.53 -3.07 37.87
C LYS A 3 42.23 -3.08 36.36
N PHE A 4 43.10 -3.68 35.56
CA PHE A 4 42.94 -3.75 34.10
C PHE A 4 41.80 -4.71 33.71
N VAL A 5 41.68 -5.84 34.41
CA VAL A 5 40.62 -6.83 34.22
C VAL A 5 39.25 -6.24 34.56
N GLY A 6 39.17 -5.44 35.64
CA GLY A 6 37.94 -4.73 36.01
C GLY A 6 37.47 -3.74 34.94
N ILE A 7 38.39 -2.96 34.37
CA ILE A 7 38.08 -1.99 33.31
C ILE A 7 37.59 -2.69 32.04
N VAL A 8 38.27 -3.76 31.62
CA VAL A 8 37.88 -4.54 30.43
C VAL A 8 36.50 -5.15 30.61
N SER A 9 36.20 -5.71 31.79
CA SER A 9 34.88 -6.28 32.11
C SER A 9 33.76 -5.23 32.04
N LEU A 10 34.03 -4.02 32.54
CA LEU A 10 33.07 -2.91 32.55
C LEU A 10 32.75 -2.41 31.14
N ILE A 11 33.77 -2.36 30.27
CA ILE A 11 33.61 -2.01 28.84
C ILE A 11 32.76 -3.08 28.13
N ILE A 12 33.04 -4.36 28.35
CA ILE A 12 32.26 -5.46 27.75
C ILE A 12 30.80 -5.38 28.19
N LEU A 13 30.54 -5.13 29.48
CA LEU A 13 29.19 -4.99 30.01
C LEU A 13 28.46 -3.80 29.36
N PHE A 14 29.15 -2.67 29.19
CA PHE A 14 28.59 -1.48 28.53
C PHE A 14 28.18 -1.77 27.08
N PHE A 15 29.02 -2.46 26.31
CA PHE A 15 28.68 -2.87 24.94
C PHE A 15 27.50 -3.85 24.89
N LEU A 16 27.42 -4.79 25.83
CA LEU A 16 26.31 -5.73 25.94
C LEU A 16 24.99 -5.03 26.22
N VAL A 17 24.97 -4.09 27.18
CA VAL A 17 23.79 -3.28 27.49
C VAL A 17 23.39 -2.41 26.30
N GLY A 18 24.36 -1.80 25.60
CA GLY A 18 24.11 -1.05 24.37
C GLY A 18 23.48 -1.87 23.24
N LEU A 19 23.95 -3.11 23.04
CA LEU A 19 23.38 -4.04 22.05
C LEU A 19 21.96 -4.49 22.41
N ILE A 20 21.69 -4.73 23.70
CA ILE A 20 20.34 -5.08 24.18
C ILE A 20 19.39 -3.89 23.97
N LEU A 21 19.81 -2.68 24.35
CA LEU A 21 18.98 -1.48 24.19
C LEU A 21 18.70 -1.17 22.71
N THR A 22 19.67 -1.32 21.82
CA THR A 22 19.44 -1.13 20.38
C THR A 22 18.52 -2.20 19.77
N LYS A 23 18.56 -3.45 20.24
CA LYS A 23 17.57 -4.47 19.84
C LYS A 23 16.18 -4.24 20.43
N CYS A 24 16.09 -3.86 21.70
CA CYS A 24 14.81 -3.64 22.37
C CYS A 24 14.10 -2.36 21.93
N PHE A 25 14.85 -1.29 21.67
CA PHE A 25 14.28 0.03 21.36
C PHE A 25 14.48 0.48 19.92
N GLY A 26 15.50 -0.03 19.20
CA GLY A 26 15.78 0.38 17.81
C GLY A 26 14.76 -0.11 16.78
N GLN A 27 13.84 -1.01 17.17
CA GLN A 27 12.83 -1.57 16.27
C GLN A 27 11.41 -1.00 16.47
N ARG A 28 11.20 -0.09 17.43
CA ARG A 28 9.95 0.69 17.50
C ARG A 28 10.04 1.87 16.54
N ARG A 29 10.07 1.60 15.23
CA ARG A 29 9.52 2.57 14.29
C ARG A 29 8.04 2.67 14.66
N VAL A 30 7.64 3.81 15.21
CA VAL A 30 6.23 4.18 15.36
C VAL A 30 5.66 4.14 13.95
N GLN A 31 5.06 3.01 13.59
CA GLN A 31 4.38 2.85 12.32
C GLN A 31 3.12 3.70 12.47
N VAL A 32 3.23 4.96 12.09
CA VAL A 32 2.06 5.82 11.92
C VAL A 32 1.15 5.03 11.00
N ASN A 33 -0.02 4.66 11.52
CA ASN A 33 -0.95 3.77 10.84
C ASN A 33 -1.62 4.58 9.71
N VAL A 34 -0.85 4.82 8.65
CA VAL A 34 -1.30 5.55 7.47
C VAL A 34 -2.26 4.64 6.74
N LYS A 35 -3.54 4.96 6.81
CA LYS A 35 -4.55 4.27 6.01
C LYS A 35 -4.34 4.61 4.54
N HIS A 36 -4.48 3.62 3.69
CA HIS A 36 -4.36 3.77 2.24
C HIS A 36 -5.72 3.52 1.60
N PHE A 37 -6.16 4.41 0.72
CA PHE A 37 -7.49 4.37 0.13
C PHE A 37 -7.39 4.17 -1.37
N VAL A 38 -8.30 3.36 -1.91
CA VAL A 38 -8.56 3.25 -3.34
C VAL A 38 -9.96 3.76 -3.57
N TYR A 39 -10.09 4.79 -4.41
CA TYR A 39 -11.35 5.37 -4.83
C TYR A 39 -11.67 4.83 -6.21
N PHE A 40 -12.83 4.21 -6.36
CA PHE A 40 -13.32 3.67 -7.63
C PHE A 40 -14.10 4.75 -8.39
N GLY A 41 -14.15 4.65 -9.72
CA GLY A 41 -14.86 5.66 -10.53
C GLY A 41 -16.38 5.64 -10.38
N ASP A 42 -16.96 4.69 -9.64
CA ASP A 42 -18.38 4.70 -9.25
C ASP A 42 -18.63 5.50 -7.95
N GLY A 43 -17.58 6.10 -7.37
CA GLY A 43 -17.65 6.88 -6.12
C GLY A 43 -17.50 6.04 -4.85
N SER A 44 -17.41 4.71 -4.96
CA SER A 44 -17.08 3.86 -3.82
C SER A 44 -15.59 3.92 -3.47
N TYR A 45 -15.23 3.47 -2.27
CA TYR A 45 -13.83 3.38 -1.85
C TYR A 45 -13.54 2.09 -1.07
N SER A 46 -12.26 1.74 -0.96
CA SER A 46 -11.76 0.65 -0.12
C SER A 46 -10.49 1.04 0.62
N GLU A 47 -10.36 0.57 1.86
CA GLU A 47 -9.21 0.81 2.73
C GLU A 47 -8.22 -0.35 2.68
N TYR A 48 -6.93 -0.03 2.73
CA TYR A 48 -5.81 -0.96 2.67
C TYR A 48 -4.78 -0.63 3.76
N GLN A 49 -4.12 -1.68 4.26
CA GLN A 49 -3.12 -1.55 5.32
C GLN A 49 -1.79 -1.04 4.77
N THR A 50 -1.48 -1.34 3.51
CA THR A 50 -0.25 -0.90 2.86
C THR A 50 -0.51 -0.20 1.54
N ARG A 51 0.35 0.77 1.19
CA ARG A 51 0.33 1.43 -0.12
C ARG A 51 0.44 0.44 -1.26
N LYS A 52 1.21 -0.64 -1.06
CA LYS A 52 1.41 -1.68 -2.06
C LYS A 52 0.09 -2.35 -2.42
N GLU A 53 -0.67 -2.81 -1.42
CA GLU A 53 -1.97 -3.45 -1.64
C GLU A 53 -2.96 -2.51 -2.35
N ALA A 54 -2.99 -1.23 -1.94
CA ALA A 54 -3.84 -0.23 -2.59
C ALA A 54 -3.45 -0.03 -4.06
N MET A 55 -2.16 0.12 -4.35
CA MET A 55 -1.68 0.31 -5.72
C MET A 55 -1.86 -0.95 -6.58
N ASP A 56 -1.62 -2.14 -6.02
CA ASP A 56 -1.87 -3.41 -6.69
C ASP A 56 -3.35 -3.52 -7.09
N LYS A 57 -4.27 -3.06 -6.23
CA LYS A 57 -5.69 -3.00 -6.58
C LYS A 57 -5.99 -2.03 -7.73
N VAL A 58 -5.43 -0.83 -7.71
CA VAL A 58 -5.62 0.16 -8.80
C VAL A 58 -5.17 -0.45 -10.14
N VAL A 59 -4.00 -1.09 -10.16
CA VAL A 59 -3.46 -1.75 -11.36
C VAL A 59 -4.35 -2.90 -11.82
N GLU A 60 -4.86 -3.72 -10.90
CA GLU A 60 -5.80 -4.81 -11.21
C GLU A 60 -7.05 -4.27 -11.91
N VAL A 61 -7.67 -3.23 -11.34
CA VAL A 61 -8.89 -2.63 -11.87
C VAL A 61 -8.64 -1.99 -13.25
N HIS A 62 -7.52 -1.29 -13.42
CA HIS A 62 -7.15 -0.70 -14.71
C HIS A 62 -6.93 -1.76 -15.79
N LYS A 63 -6.29 -2.89 -15.43
CA LYS A 63 -6.08 -4.01 -16.33
C LYS A 63 -7.41 -4.66 -16.74
N GLU A 64 -8.32 -4.85 -15.79
CA GLU A 64 -9.66 -5.36 -16.07
C GLU A 64 -10.45 -4.42 -16.98
N ALA A 65 -10.44 -3.12 -16.68
CA ALA A 65 -11.07 -2.09 -17.51
C ALA A 65 -10.52 -2.09 -18.95
N GLY A 66 -9.20 -2.18 -19.11
CA GLY A 66 -8.54 -2.28 -20.41
C GLY A 66 -8.99 -3.53 -21.19
N LYS A 67 -9.08 -4.68 -20.52
CA LYS A 67 -9.58 -5.94 -21.12
C LYS A 67 -11.05 -5.84 -21.54
N ILE A 68 -11.90 -5.21 -20.73
CA ILE A 68 -13.30 -4.99 -21.09
C ILE A 68 -13.37 -4.07 -22.31
N LYS A 69 -12.69 -2.93 -22.29
CA LYS A 69 -12.67 -2.00 -23.44
C LYS A 69 -12.17 -2.69 -24.71
N SER A 70 -11.06 -3.42 -24.65
CA SER A 70 -10.52 -4.13 -25.83
C SER A 70 -11.52 -5.14 -26.40
N ASN A 71 -12.21 -5.89 -25.53
CA ASN A 71 -13.23 -6.86 -25.94
C ASN A 71 -14.49 -6.21 -26.54
N LEU A 72 -14.69 -4.90 -26.33
CA LEU A 72 -15.85 -4.15 -26.81
C LEU A 72 -15.54 -3.29 -28.04
N LEU A 73 -14.27 -3.09 -28.41
CA LEU A 73 -13.87 -2.24 -29.54
C LEU A 73 -14.53 -2.64 -30.86
N ASP A 74 -14.62 -3.95 -31.13
CA ASP A 74 -15.21 -4.48 -32.36
C ASP A 74 -16.72 -4.73 -32.25
N LYS A 75 -17.34 -4.37 -31.11
CA LYS A 75 -18.78 -4.57 -30.91
C LYS A 75 -19.57 -3.35 -31.36
N ASN A 76 -20.79 -3.59 -31.82
CA ASN A 76 -21.68 -2.53 -32.27
C ASN A 76 -22.13 -1.63 -31.11
N MET A 77 -21.51 -0.45 -31.00
CA MET A 77 -21.81 0.61 -30.03
C MET A 77 -23.23 1.21 -30.16
N ARG A 78 -24.00 0.89 -31.21
CA ARG A 78 -25.42 1.26 -31.27
C ARG A 78 -26.27 0.45 -30.29
N LYS A 79 -25.81 -0.72 -29.85
CA LYS A 79 -26.49 -1.51 -28.81
C LYS A 79 -26.26 -0.87 -27.45
N SER A 80 -27.34 -0.55 -26.74
CA SER A 80 -27.30 0.07 -25.41
C SER A 80 -26.43 -0.69 -24.43
N ARG A 81 -26.57 -2.03 -24.37
CA ARG A 81 -25.75 -2.90 -23.53
C ARG A 81 -24.25 -2.72 -23.74
N VAL A 82 -23.80 -2.63 -25.00
CA VAL A 82 -22.37 -2.45 -25.33
C VAL A 82 -21.88 -1.10 -24.83
N ARG A 83 -22.68 -0.04 -24.98
CA ARG A 83 -22.33 1.30 -24.45
C ARG A 83 -22.26 1.33 -22.93
N PHE A 84 -23.21 0.68 -22.25
CA PHE A 84 -23.23 0.64 -20.80
C PHE A 84 -21.99 -0.09 -20.24
N GLU A 85 -21.64 -1.24 -20.82
CA GLU A 85 -20.43 -1.96 -20.41
C GLU A 85 -19.15 -1.16 -20.71
N TYR A 86 -19.09 -0.48 -21.87
CA TYR A 86 -17.96 0.38 -22.20
C TYR A 86 -17.83 1.55 -21.21
N HIS A 87 -18.95 2.21 -20.89
CA HIS A 87 -18.99 3.30 -19.93
C HIS A 87 -18.61 2.82 -18.51
N LYS A 88 -19.06 1.64 -18.09
CA LYS A 88 -18.64 1.05 -16.82
C LYS A 88 -17.12 0.83 -16.78
N ALA A 89 -16.54 0.30 -17.85
CA ALA A 89 -15.10 0.15 -17.96
C ALA A 89 -14.36 1.50 -17.99
N ASP A 90 -14.98 2.55 -18.53
CA ASP A 90 -14.47 3.92 -18.48
C ASP A 90 -14.41 4.45 -17.05
N LEU A 91 -15.49 4.29 -16.28
CA LEU A 91 -15.51 4.62 -14.85
C LEU A 91 -14.43 3.85 -14.08
N MET A 92 -14.24 2.55 -14.36
CA MET A 92 -13.17 1.77 -13.72
C MET A 92 -11.76 2.35 -13.95
N GLN A 93 -11.49 3.03 -15.07
CA GLN A 93 -10.20 3.69 -15.32
C GLN A 93 -9.96 4.93 -14.47
N HIS A 94 -11.01 5.54 -13.92
CA HIS A 94 -10.90 6.65 -12.96
C HIS A 94 -10.58 6.19 -11.53
N THR A 95 -10.40 4.87 -11.33
CA THR A 95 -9.96 4.33 -10.06
C THR A 95 -8.56 4.84 -9.72
N HIS A 96 -8.36 5.39 -8.53
CA HIS A 96 -7.09 5.95 -8.11
C HIS A 96 -6.83 5.72 -6.63
N TYR A 97 -5.56 5.84 -6.26
CA TYR A 97 -5.09 5.75 -4.89
C TYR A 97 -5.01 7.14 -4.25
N SER A 98 -5.33 7.23 -2.96
CA SER A 98 -5.07 8.41 -2.14
C SER A 98 -4.78 8.02 -0.68
N ASN A 99 -4.12 8.92 0.05
CA ASN A 99 -3.95 8.83 1.51
C ASN A 99 -4.98 9.66 2.27
N GLU A 100 -5.80 10.43 1.55
CA GLU A 100 -6.85 11.24 2.15
C GLU A 100 -8.05 10.36 2.46
N PRO A 101 -8.62 10.46 3.67
CA PRO A 101 -9.85 9.76 4.01
C PRO A 101 -11.03 10.35 3.24
N PRO A 102 -12.09 9.56 3.02
CA PRO A 102 -13.30 10.06 2.38
C PRO A 102 -13.96 11.13 3.25
N LEU A 103 -14.44 12.18 2.59
CA LEU A 103 -15.18 13.29 3.21
C LEU A 103 -16.62 12.89 3.58
#